data_AF-A0A935RG83-F1
#
_entry.id   AF-A0A935RG83-F1
#
_cell.length_a   1.000
_cell.length_b   1.000
_cell.length_c   1.000
_cell.angle_alpha   90.00
_cell.angle_beta   90.00
_cell.angle_gamma   90.00
#
_symmetry.space_group_name_H-M   'P 1'
#
loop_
_entity.id
_entity.type
_entity.pdbx_description
1 polymer ?
#
loop_
_entity_poly.entity_id
_entity_poly.type
_entity_poly.pdbx_seq_one_letter_code
_entity_poly.pdbx_strand_id
1 'polypeptide(L)'
;MKSTSSTKTPATSDDPPKLTQADFDRASLRVAGKDVSRAEWQAAVRARVGKLRINIMLDVPIVEHFKALAGERGYQTIINDTLRRVIETGHLESDLRRVLREELARDAGSRTATG
;
A
#
# COMPACT_ATOMS: atom_id res chain seq x y z
N MET A 1 -1.52 -50.70 -34.54
CA MET A 1 -0.67 -50.28 -33.41
C MET A 1 -0.96 -48.80 -33.14
N LYS A 2 -1.43 -48.43 -31.95
CA LYS A 2 -1.74 -47.03 -31.58
C LYS A 2 -0.69 -46.55 -30.59
N SER A 3 0.12 -45.55 -30.97
CA SER A 3 1.09 -44.92 -30.08
C SER A 3 0.39 -43.87 -29.23
N THR A 4 0.28 -44.09 -27.93
CA THR A 4 -0.17 -43.08 -26.97
C THR A 4 1.03 -42.23 -26.55
N SER A 5 1.06 -40.98 -27.00
CA SER A 5 2.08 -40.02 -26.59
C SER A 5 1.66 -39.38 -25.26
N SER A 6 2.24 -39.86 -24.15
CA SER A 6 2.03 -39.26 -22.82
C SER A 6 2.94 -38.04 -22.68
N THR A 7 2.39 -36.84 -22.86
CA THR A 7 3.07 -35.58 -22.52
C THR A 7 2.96 -35.37 -21.01
N LYS A 8 4.09 -35.47 -20.29
CA LYS A 8 4.17 -35.12 -18.86
C LYS A 8 4.01 -33.60 -18.71
N THR A 9 2.92 -33.16 -18.07
CA THR A 9 2.78 -31.79 -17.59
C THR A 9 3.69 -31.60 -16.35
N PRO A 10 4.56 -30.58 -16.30
CA PRO A 10 5.34 -30.30 -15.11
C PRO A 10 4.40 -29.83 -13.98
N ALA A 11 4.64 -30.34 -12.76
CA ALA A 11 3.95 -29.91 -11.57
C ALA A 11 4.31 -28.45 -11.27
N THR A 12 3.43 -27.52 -11.65
CA THR A 12 3.48 -26.16 -11.13
C THR A 12 2.90 -26.21 -9.72
N SER A 13 3.78 -26.11 -8.72
CA SER A 13 3.37 -25.93 -7.33
C SER A 13 2.67 -24.58 -7.23
N ASP A 14 1.40 -24.56 -6.88
CA ASP A 14 0.55 -23.36 -6.77
C ASP A 14 0.87 -22.49 -5.54
N ASP A 15 1.92 -22.85 -4.81
CA ASP A 15 2.35 -22.18 -3.59
C ASP A 15 3.16 -20.92 -3.97
N PRO A 16 2.65 -19.70 -3.72
CA PRO A 16 3.32 -18.50 -4.15
C PRO A 16 4.66 -18.34 -3.41
N PRO A 17 5.74 -17.96 -4.12
CA PRO A 17 7.05 -17.79 -3.50
C PRO A 17 6.99 -16.72 -2.41
N LYS A 18 7.61 -17.00 -1.26
CA LYS A 18 7.74 -16.03 -0.16
C LYS A 18 8.57 -14.84 -0.64
N LEU A 19 8.00 -13.64 -0.61
CA LEU A 19 8.72 -12.41 -0.95
C LEU A 19 9.93 -12.23 -0.02
N THR A 20 11.09 -11.97 -0.61
CA THR A 20 12.34 -11.68 0.09
C THR A 20 12.79 -10.24 -0.14
N GLN A 21 13.70 -9.72 0.69
CA GLN A 21 14.26 -8.38 0.51
C GLN A 21 14.92 -8.19 -0.87
N ALA A 22 15.58 -9.24 -1.38
CA ALA A 22 16.19 -9.24 -2.70
C ALA A 22 15.17 -9.05 -3.84
N ASP A 23 13.89 -9.37 -3.61
CA ASP A 23 12.84 -9.14 -4.60
C ASP A 23 12.43 -7.66 -4.66
N PHE A 24 12.46 -6.97 -3.51
CA PHE A 24 12.28 -5.52 -3.47
C PHE A 24 13.48 -4.76 -4.04
N ASP A 25 14.69 -5.26 -3.81
CA ASP A 25 15.92 -4.62 -4.30
C ASP A 25 16.04 -4.71 -5.84
N ARG A 26 15.47 -5.76 -6.44
CA ARG A 26 15.38 -5.94 -7.91
C ARG A 26 14.16 -5.27 -8.53
N ALA A 27 13.27 -4.67 -7.73
CA ALA A 27 12.03 -4.11 -8.23
C ALA A 27 12.28 -2.87 -9.11
N SER A 28 11.66 -2.85 -10.29
CA SER A 28 11.66 -1.70 -11.19
C SER A 28 10.50 -0.77 -10.86
N LEU A 29 10.78 0.51 -10.60
CA LEU A 29 9.75 1.52 -10.44
C LEU A 29 9.13 1.84 -11.79
N ARG A 30 7.79 1.76 -11.89
CA ARG A 30 7.07 2.02 -13.15
C ARG A 30 6.05 3.14 -13.02
N VAL A 31 5.93 3.94 -14.07
CA VAL A 31 4.86 4.94 -14.25
C VAL A 31 4.21 4.68 -15.61
N ALA A 32 2.89 4.47 -15.61
CA ALA A 32 2.12 4.14 -16.83
C ALA A 32 2.71 2.97 -17.64
N GLY A 33 3.22 1.94 -16.96
CA GLY A 33 3.81 0.75 -17.58
C GLY A 33 5.27 0.88 -18.05
N LYS A 34 5.89 2.06 -17.93
CA LYS A 34 7.30 2.28 -18.28
C LYS A 34 8.20 2.29 -17.05
N ASP A 35 9.35 1.64 -17.15
CA ASP A 35 10.39 1.70 -16.12
C ASP A 35 10.95 3.13 -16.05
N VAL A 36 11.04 3.67 -14.83
CA VAL A 36 11.47 5.03 -14.55
C VAL A 36 12.49 5.04 -13.43
N SER A 37 13.33 6.07 -13.42
CA SER A 37 14.20 6.31 -12.27
C SER A 37 13.38 6.63 -11.01
N ARG A 38 14.00 6.49 -9.83
CA ARG A 38 13.37 6.85 -8.56
C ARG A 38 12.95 8.31 -8.51
N ALA A 39 13.72 9.21 -9.10
CA ALA A 39 13.42 10.64 -9.16
C ALA A 39 12.19 10.93 -10.05
N GLU A 40 12.11 10.30 -11.22
CA GLU A 40 10.96 10.42 -12.12
C GLU A 40 9.70 9.78 -11.54
N TRP A 41 9.83 8.63 -10.87
CA TRP A 41 8.73 8.01 -10.15
C TRP A 41 8.20 8.95 -9.05
N GLN A 42 9.10 9.54 -8.25
CA GLN A 42 8.73 10.51 -7.23
C GLN A 42 8.08 11.76 -7.83
N ALA A 43 8.59 12.27 -8.96
CA ALA A 43 8.00 13.40 -9.67
C ALA A 43 6.60 13.07 -10.19
N ALA A 44 6.39 11.88 -10.77
CA ALA A 44 5.10 11.42 -11.25
C ALA A 44 4.09 11.21 -10.12
N VAL A 45 4.53 10.67 -8.99
CA VAL A 45 3.72 10.57 -7.77
C VAL A 45 3.33 11.97 -7.29
N ARG A 46 4.30 12.90 -7.19
CA ARG A 46 4.03 14.30 -6.81
C ARG A 46 3.11 15.00 -7.80
N ALA A 47 3.18 14.70 -9.09
CA ALA A 47 2.32 15.27 -10.13
C ALA A 47 0.89 14.71 -10.05
N ARG A 48 0.71 13.42 -9.75
CA ARG A 48 -0.62 12.82 -9.51
C ARG A 48 -1.24 13.30 -8.21
N VAL A 49 -0.42 13.57 -7.20
CA VAL A 49 -0.83 14.19 -5.94
C VAL A 49 -0.85 15.70 -6.14
N GLY A 50 -1.74 16.19 -7.01
CA GLY A 50 -1.89 17.61 -7.29
C GLY A 50 -2.07 18.40 -5.98
N LYS A 51 -1.05 19.17 -5.58
CA LYS A 51 -1.07 19.93 -4.34
C LYS A 51 -2.09 21.07 -4.50
N LEU A 52 -3.26 20.94 -3.89
CA LEU A 52 -4.27 21.99 -3.90
C LEU A 52 -3.89 23.08 -2.88
N ARG A 53 -3.91 24.34 -3.32
CA ARG A 53 -3.79 25.49 -2.41
C ARG A 53 -5.17 25.76 -1.80
N ILE A 54 -5.29 25.53 -0.50
CA ILE A 54 -6.52 25.81 0.26
C ILE A 54 -6.24 26.88 1.33
N ASN A 55 -7.29 27.58 1.77
CA ASN A 55 -7.25 28.43 2.95
C ASN A 55 -7.94 27.67 4.09
N ILE A 56 -7.20 27.41 5.17
CA ILE A 56 -7.70 26.75 6.38
C ILE A 56 -7.16 27.50 7.59
N MET A 57 -7.95 27.53 8.67
CA MET A 57 -7.47 27.99 9.97
C MET A 57 -6.90 26.80 10.75
N LEU A 58 -5.75 27.01 11.39
CA LEU A 58 -5.13 26.07 12.31
C LEU A 58 -4.85 26.79 13.61
N ASP A 59 -5.02 26.11 14.74
CA ASP A 59 -4.75 26.69 16.04
C ASP A 59 -3.27 27.05 16.17
N VAL A 60 -2.99 28.14 16.88
CA VAL A 60 -1.62 28.64 17.10
C VAL A 60 -0.69 27.54 17.66
N PRO A 61 -1.09 26.75 18.68
CA PRO A 61 -0.21 25.71 19.23
C PRO A 61 0.14 24.61 18.22
N ILE A 62 -0.77 24.31 17.27
CA ILE A 62 -0.53 23.32 16.22
C ILE A 62 0.55 23.84 15.26
N VAL A 63 0.42 25.08 14.82
CA VAL A 63 1.38 25.70 13.91
C VAL A 63 2.76 25.80 14.56
N GLU A 64 2.82 26.19 15.84
CA GLU A 64 4.08 26.27 16.60
C GLU A 64 4.75 24.90 16.75
N HIS A 65 3.98 23.86 17.09
CA HIS A 65 4.49 22.49 17.17
C HIS A 65 5.16 22.05 15.87
N PHE A 66 4.48 22.23 14.73
CA PHE A 66 5.02 21.83 13.43
C PHE A 66 6.15 22.73 12.93
N LYS A 67 6.20 24.00 13.36
CA LYS A 67 7.36 24.89 13.12
C LYS A 67 8.60 24.40 13.87
N ALA A 68 8.45 24.00 15.13
CA ALA A 68 9.56 23.46 15.92
C ALA A 68 10.09 22.14 15.35
N LEU A 69 9.19 21.31 14.80
CA LEU A 69 9.56 20.03 14.18
C LEU A 69 10.16 20.18 12.76
N ALA A 70 9.96 21.33 12.13
CA ALA A 70 10.26 21.56 10.71
C ALA A 70 11.75 21.43 10.38
N GLY A 71 12.65 21.95 11.24
CA GLY A 71 14.08 22.04 10.90
C GLY A 71 14.29 22.64 9.51
N GLU A 72 15.04 21.95 8.64
CA GLU A 72 15.23 22.33 7.23
C GLU A 72 14.04 22.01 6.32
N ARG A 73 13.12 21.12 6.74
CA ARG A 73 11.89 20.82 5.99
C ARG A 73 10.86 21.89 6.30
N GLY A 74 10.18 22.43 5.30
CA GLY A 74 9.08 23.38 5.55
C GLY A 74 7.96 22.76 6.41
N TYR A 75 7.44 23.49 7.40
CA TYR A 75 6.39 23.01 8.32
C TYR A 75 5.15 22.48 7.60
N GLN A 76 4.79 23.06 6.44
CA GLN A 76 3.69 22.58 5.61
C GLN A 76 3.90 21.14 5.12
N THR A 77 5.14 20.75 4.83
CA THR A 77 5.47 19.39 4.41
C THR A 77 5.19 18.41 5.53
N ILE A 78 5.59 18.73 6.76
CA ILE A 78 5.37 17.86 7.92
C ILE A 78 3.88 17.75 8.26
N ILE A 79 3.14 18.85 8.17
CA ILE A 79 1.67 18.83 8.34
C ILE A 79 1.04 17.88 7.32
N ASN A 80 1.38 18.02 6.04
CA ASN A 80 0.82 17.17 4.99
C ASN A 80 1.21 15.69 5.16
N ASP A 81 2.45 15.40 5.55
CA ASP A 81 2.90 14.03 5.80
C ASP A 81 2.16 13.41 7.00
N THR A 82 1.89 14.20 8.03
CA THR A 82 1.12 13.78 9.20
C THR A 82 -0.32 13.46 8.83
N LEU A 83 -0.98 14.35 8.08
CA LEU A 83 -2.34 14.12 7.59
C LEU A 83 -2.42 12.88 6.70
N ARG A 84 -1.43 12.67 5.82
CA ARG A 84 -1.34 11.48 4.97
C ARG A 84 -1.25 10.21 5.80
N ARG A 85 -0.40 10.18 6.83
CA ARG A 85 -0.26 9.02 7.73
C ARG A 85 -1.57 8.73 8.47
N VAL A 86 -2.28 9.75 8.95
CA VAL A 86 -3.57 9.55 9.63
C VAL A 86 -4.60 8.93 8.67
N ILE A 87 -4.67 9.40 7.43
CA ILE A 87 -5.54 8.82 6.40
C ILE A 87 -5.17 7.36 6.14
N GLU A 88 -3.88 7.07 5.89
CA GLU A 88 -3.38 5.72 5.64
C GLU A 88 -3.68 4.77 6.81
N THR A 89 -3.43 5.19 8.05
CA THR A 89 -3.69 4.38 9.25
C THR A 89 -5.19 4.14 9.45
N GLY A 90 -6.03 5.16 9.22
CA GLY A 90 -7.49 5.02 9.33
C GLY A 90 -8.08 4.06 8.30
N HIS A 91 -7.55 4.07 7.07
CA HIS A 91 -7.92 3.08 6.05
C HIS A 91 -7.46 1.67 6.44
N LEU A 92 -6.21 1.52 6.88
CA LEU A 92 -5.67 0.24 7.31
C LEU A 92 -6.49 -0.37 8.46
N GLU A 93 -6.85 0.41 9.48
CA GLU A 93 -7.66 -0.08 10.59
C GLU A 93 -9.07 -0.51 10.13
N SER A 94 -9.68 0.28 9.25
CA SER A 94 -10.99 -0.04 8.66
C SER A 94 -10.95 -1.32 7.84
N ASP A 95 -9.93 -1.48 7.00
CA ASP A 95 -9.72 -2.67 6.17
C ASP A 95 -9.43 -3.90 7.02
N LEU A 96 -8.58 -3.78 8.04
CA LEU A 96 -8.32 -4.88 8.99
C LEU A 96 -9.58 -5.30 9.74
N ARG A 97 -10.39 -4.34 10.23
CA ARG A 97 -11.68 -4.64 10.89
C ARG A 97 -12.69 -5.27 9.94
N ARG A 98 -12.64 -4.95 8.65
CA ARG A 98 -13.49 -5.57 7.64
C ARG A 98 -13.05 -7.01 7.39
N VAL A 99 -11.78 -7.23 7.10
CA VAL A 99 -11.21 -8.58 6.89
C VAL A 99 -11.46 -9.46 8.11
N LEU A 100 -11.22 -8.97 9.33
CA LEU A 100 -11.46 -9.74 10.55
C LEU A 100 -12.94 -10.14 10.71
N ARG A 101 -13.88 -9.25 10.36
CA ARG A 101 -15.32 -9.57 10.38
C ARG A 101 -15.69 -10.60 9.32
N GLU A 102 -15.13 -10.49 8.12
CA GLU A 102 -15.34 -11.45 7.04
C GLU A 102 -14.85 -12.86 7.45
N GLU A 103 -13.67 -12.96 8.06
CA GLU A 103 -13.13 -14.23 8.55
C GLU A 103 -13.95 -14.81 9.72
N LEU A 104 -14.33 -14.00 10.70
CA LEU A 104 -15.19 -14.45 11.80
C LEU A 104 -16.57 -14.93 11.31
N ALA A 105 -17.13 -14.30 10.28
CA ALA A 105 -18.39 -14.72 9.67
C ALA A 105 -18.26 -16.03 8.89
N ARG A 106 -17.14 -16.24 8.19
CA ARG A 106 -16.81 -17.50 7.50
C ARG A 106 -16.66 -18.65 8.51
N ASP A 107 -15.97 -18.41 9.63
CA ASP A 107 -15.78 -19.39 10.70
C ASP A 107 -17.07 -19.68 11.50
N ALA A 108 -17.98 -18.71 11.60
CA ALA A 108 -19.30 -18.94 12.19
C ALA A 108 -20.19 -19.79 11.27
N GLY A 109 -20.17 -19.52 9.96
CA GLY A 109 -20.93 -20.28 8.95
C GLY A 109 -20.46 -21.73 8.78
N SER A 110 -19.16 -21.99 8.91
CA SER A 110 -18.61 -23.36 8.82
C SER A 110 -18.99 -24.22 10.03
N ARG A 111 -19.09 -23.62 11.23
CA ARG A 111 -19.51 -24.31 12.47
C ARG A 111 -21.00 -24.65 12.50
N THR A 112 -21.85 -23.88 11.82
CA THR A 112 -23.30 -24.17 11.75
C THR A 112 -23.68 -25.21 10.69
N ALA A 113 -22.80 -25.50 9.73
CA ALA A 113 -23.07 -26.43 8.63
C ALA A 113 -22.68 -27.90 8.92
N THR A 114 -22.09 -28.18 10.09
CA THR A 114 -21.64 -29.53 10.50
C THR A 114 -22.44 -30.11 11.67
N GLY A 115 -23.53 -29.44 12.09
CA GLY A 115 -24.42 -29.89 13.18
C GLY A 115 -25.69 -30.56 12.68
#